data_AF-A0A444RJB9-F1
#
_entry.id   AF-A0A444RJB9-F1
#
_cell.length_a   1.000
_cell.length_b   1.000
_cell.length_c   1.000
_cell.angle_alpha   90.00
_cell.angle_beta   90.00
_cell.angle_gamma   90.00
#
_symmetry.space_group_name_H-M   'P 1'
#
loop_
_entity.id
_entity.type
_entity.pdbx_description
1 polymer ?
#
loop_
_entity_poly.entity_id
_entity_poly.type
_entity_poly.pdbx_seq_one_letter_code
_entity_poly.pdbx_strand_id
1 'polypeptide(L)'
;MRFRAIILTAGLLRRVLAVHETRTFALLQFNGKEIVRGRIDPIVSPGRVSEHVHGVMGGRNFAPDATGDSMALSMCTNAKAADDKSAYWFPWLYFHDPVTGTFEPVDIAYVNVYYFFEPTDDRITAFPQGLQIVSGNAATRASPGTHGKLNLNPDDGEIQPVQWTCPRWQSTFEPPSWPPDSDGTAAGEVDPMNAEAGTGFPDVDCDGFASPLRADIHMPYCYDPSKGLDEYRSNMAFPSIQGTKYRCPEGWIHLPHMLIEVYWNTPVFKDRWCPSQGSQPFVLSNGDVTGYSSHADFLAAWDENVLQGVIDGCDAGFNGIHTCPGVTPSTLEGCKAAENPLIHEALMGTLDVLPGGRPLQGWGS
;
A
#
# COMPACT_ATOMS: atom_id res chain seq x y z
N MET A 1 18.25 -22.65 -66.96
CA MET A 1 17.62 -21.78 -65.93
C MET A 1 16.37 -22.46 -65.41
N ARG A 2 16.39 -22.96 -64.16
CA ARG A 2 15.19 -23.47 -63.46
C ARG A 2 15.05 -22.63 -62.19
N PHE A 3 14.08 -21.72 -62.17
CA PHE A 3 13.77 -20.92 -60.97
C PHE A 3 13.05 -21.83 -59.97
N ARG A 4 13.65 -22.03 -58.78
CA ARG A 4 12.95 -22.56 -57.61
C ARG A 4 12.28 -21.39 -56.91
N ALA A 5 10.95 -21.40 -56.88
CA ALA A 5 10.18 -20.49 -56.05
C ALA A 5 10.37 -20.91 -54.58
N ILE A 6 11.00 -20.05 -53.79
CA ILE A 6 11.06 -20.18 -52.33
C ILE A 6 9.78 -19.53 -51.81
N ILE A 7 8.85 -20.35 -51.33
CA ILE A 7 7.68 -19.87 -50.59
C ILE A 7 8.15 -19.59 -49.17
N LEU A 8 8.33 -18.30 -48.85
CA LEU A 8 8.47 -17.84 -47.46
C LEU A 8 7.07 -17.83 -46.84
N THR A 9 6.73 -18.87 -46.08
CA THR A 9 5.61 -18.80 -45.13
C THR A 9 6.04 -17.93 -43.96
N ALA A 10 5.64 -16.66 -43.98
CA ALA A 10 5.63 -15.82 -42.79
C ALA A 10 4.57 -16.38 -41.83
N GLY A 11 4.99 -17.22 -40.89
CA GLY A 11 4.14 -17.63 -39.78
C GLY A 11 3.91 -16.42 -38.89
N LEU A 12 2.66 -15.93 -38.82
CA LEU A 12 2.26 -15.05 -37.72
C LEU A 12 2.48 -15.84 -36.43
N LEU A 13 3.49 -15.47 -35.63
CA LEU A 13 3.46 -15.80 -34.21
C LEU A 13 2.24 -15.08 -33.63
N ARG A 14 1.13 -15.81 -33.45
CA ARG A 14 0.13 -15.43 -32.47
C ARG A 14 0.87 -15.38 -31.14
N ARG A 15 1.13 -14.18 -30.61
CA ARG A 15 1.42 -14.01 -29.19
C ARG A 15 0.20 -14.58 -28.48
N VAL A 16 0.34 -15.76 -27.89
CA VAL A 16 -0.64 -16.27 -26.94
C VAL A 16 -0.66 -15.24 -25.82
N LEU A 17 -1.80 -14.57 -25.63
CA LEU A 17 -1.99 -13.72 -24.45
C LEU A 17 -1.79 -14.64 -23.25
N ALA A 18 -0.85 -14.32 -22.37
CA ALA A 18 -0.72 -15.01 -21.09
C ALA A 18 -1.96 -14.64 -20.27
N VAL A 19 -2.97 -15.51 -20.33
CA VAL A 19 -4.19 -15.39 -19.54
C VAL A 19 -3.93 -16.13 -18.23
N HIS A 20 -4.15 -15.45 -17.10
CA HIS A 20 -4.05 -16.08 -15.79
C HIS A 20 -5.33 -16.87 -15.49
N GLU A 21 -5.21 -18.19 -15.36
CA GLU A 21 -6.34 -19.06 -15.01
C GLU A 21 -6.49 -19.26 -13.50
N THR A 22 -5.41 -19.08 -12.75
CA THR A 22 -5.34 -19.18 -11.30
C THR A 22 -4.53 -18.02 -10.73
N ARG A 23 -4.83 -17.60 -9.50
CA ARG A 23 -4.04 -16.55 -8.83
C ARG A 23 -2.62 -17.06 -8.62
N THR A 24 -1.65 -16.25 -9.01
CA THR A 24 -0.23 -16.37 -8.66
C THR A 24 0.21 -15.06 -8.02
N PHE A 25 1.33 -15.05 -7.30
CA PHE A 25 1.82 -13.80 -6.71
C PHE A 25 3.33 -13.78 -6.49
N ALA A 26 3.85 -12.55 -6.39
CA ALA A 26 5.22 -12.31 -5.96
C ALA A 26 5.24 -11.23 -4.87
N LEU A 27 5.94 -11.53 -3.77
CA LEU A 27 6.10 -10.60 -2.65
C LEU A 27 7.30 -9.67 -2.86
N LEU A 28 7.06 -8.38 -2.98
CA LEU A 28 8.11 -7.37 -2.87
C LEU A 28 8.40 -7.06 -1.40
N GLN A 29 9.67 -7.19 -1.04
CA GLN A 29 10.20 -6.84 0.27
C GLN A 29 11.22 -5.72 0.14
N PHE A 30 11.49 -5.04 1.24
CA PHE A 30 12.47 -3.96 1.31
C PHE A 30 13.63 -4.30 2.24
N ASN A 31 14.76 -3.65 2.01
CA ASN A 31 15.95 -3.69 2.83
C ASN A 31 15.94 -2.50 3.79
N GLY A 32 16.18 -2.75 5.08
CA GLY A 32 16.25 -1.70 6.09
C GLY A 32 14.92 -0.96 6.30
N LYS A 33 15.04 0.34 6.64
CA LYS A 33 13.92 1.24 6.97
C LYS A 33 13.49 2.09 5.76
N GLU A 34 12.48 2.95 5.96
CA GLU A 34 12.01 3.94 4.98
C GLU A 34 13.16 4.78 4.39
N ILE A 35 13.06 5.13 3.11
CA ILE A 35 14.07 5.95 2.42
C ILE A 35 14.01 7.41 2.86
N VAL A 36 12.83 7.89 3.25
CA VAL A 36 12.58 9.21 3.86
C VAL A 36 11.27 9.18 4.64
N ARG A 37 11.20 10.02 5.66
CA ARG A 37 10.00 10.35 6.42
C ARG A 37 9.80 11.85 6.37
N GLY A 38 8.59 12.32 6.06
CA GLY A 38 8.30 13.76 6.06
C GLY A 38 7.00 14.11 5.35
N ARG A 39 6.64 15.39 5.38
CA ARG A 39 5.47 15.93 4.68
C ARG A 39 5.73 16.13 3.19
N ILE A 40 5.94 15.02 2.49
CA ILE A 40 6.26 14.95 1.06
C ILE A 40 5.19 14.09 0.39
N ASP A 41 4.58 14.61 -0.67
CA ASP A 41 3.58 13.89 -1.47
C ASP A 41 3.52 14.49 -2.89
N PRO A 42 4.17 13.86 -3.87
CA PRO A 42 4.19 14.36 -5.25
C PRO A 42 2.87 14.14 -6.01
N ILE A 43 1.93 13.36 -5.48
CA ILE A 43 0.64 13.08 -6.13
C ILE A 43 -0.43 14.06 -5.65
N VAL A 44 -0.64 14.15 -4.34
CA VAL A 44 -1.71 14.98 -3.76
C VAL A 44 -1.26 16.43 -3.57
N SER A 45 0.02 16.65 -3.29
CA SER A 45 0.59 17.97 -3.01
C SER A 45 1.83 18.29 -3.86
N PRO A 46 1.76 18.17 -5.20
CA PRO A 46 2.92 18.33 -6.07
C PRO A 46 3.61 19.68 -5.87
N GLY A 47 4.92 19.64 -5.62
CA GLY A 47 5.79 20.80 -5.38
C GLY A 47 5.48 21.57 -4.09
N ARG A 48 4.66 21.04 -3.19
CA ARG A 48 4.23 21.69 -1.95
C ARG A 48 4.48 20.80 -0.75
N VAL A 49 4.46 21.41 0.44
CA VAL A 49 4.50 20.65 1.68
C VAL A 49 3.20 19.87 1.79
N SER A 50 3.30 18.54 1.95
CA SER A 50 2.13 17.70 2.16
C SER A 50 1.40 18.09 3.45
N GLU A 51 0.13 17.72 3.52
CA GLU A 51 -0.66 18.00 4.68
C GLU A 51 -0.12 17.29 5.93
N HIS A 52 0.29 16.03 5.78
CA HIS A 52 0.72 15.18 6.87
C HIS A 52 1.96 14.37 6.47
N VAL A 53 2.51 13.64 7.44
CA VAL A 53 3.80 12.95 7.29
C VAL A 53 3.59 11.60 6.64
N HIS A 54 4.38 11.31 5.61
CA HIS A 54 4.45 9.98 5.02
C HIS A 54 5.75 9.28 5.37
N GLY A 55 5.68 7.95 5.42
CA GLY A 55 6.84 7.05 5.34
C GLY A 55 6.95 6.52 3.92
N VAL A 56 8.15 6.56 3.35
CA VAL A 56 8.35 6.23 1.92
C VAL A 56 9.30 5.06 1.77
N MET A 57 8.94 4.08 0.94
CA MET A 57 9.79 2.98 0.48
C MET A 57 10.04 3.15 -1.03
N GLY A 58 11.19 2.67 -1.52
CA GLY A 58 11.49 2.59 -2.95
C GLY A 58 12.69 3.43 -3.41
N GLY A 59 12.54 4.12 -4.53
CA GLY A 59 13.61 4.83 -5.24
C GLY A 59 14.09 6.14 -4.59
N ARG A 60 15.40 6.39 -4.62
CA ARG A 60 16.05 7.57 -4.01
C ARG A 60 15.53 8.93 -4.49
N ASN A 61 15.09 9.05 -5.74
CA ASN A 61 14.71 10.36 -6.29
C ASN A 61 13.33 10.84 -5.83
N PHE A 62 12.72 10.16 -4.85
CA PHE A 62 11.49 10.64 -4.24
C PHE A 62 11.68 12.06 -3.66
N ALA A 63 10.80 12.96 -4.08
CA ALA A 63 10.85 14.38 -3.81
C ALA A 63 9.44 14.99 -3.95
N PRO A 64 9.19 16.22 -3.46
CA PRO A 64 7.88 16.87 -3.58
C PRO A 64 7.36 17.02 -5.02
N ASP A 65 8.23 17.03 -6.02
CA ASP A 65 7.91 17.16 -7.44
C ASP A 65 8.30 15.93 -8.27
N ALA A 66 8.49 14.77 -7.61
CA ALA A 66 8.89 13.55 -8.28
C ALA A 66 7.89 13.09 -9.35
N THR A 67 8.41 12.77 -10.53
CA THR A 67 7.71 12.16 -11.67
C THR A 67 8.24 10.75 -11.93
N GLY A 68 7.54 9.97 -12.75
CA GLY A 68 8.02 8.65 -13.20
C GLY A 68 9.43 8.72 -13.81
N ASP A 69 9.71 9.73 -14.63
CA ASP A 69 11.03 9.95 -15.23
C ASP A 69 12.11 10.24 -14.17
N SER A 70 11.81 11.10 -13.19
CA SER A 70 12.75 11.40 -12.12
C SER A 70 13.02 10.17 -11.25
N MET A 71 11.98 9.36 -10.97
CA MET A 71 12.08 8.15 -10.17
C MET A 71 12.90 7.07 -10.90
N ALA A 72 12.68 6.88 -12.20
CA ALA A 72 13.44 5.93 -13.02
C ALA A 72 14.96 6.23 -13.06
N LEU A 73 15.36 7.49 -12.85
CA LEU A 73 16.76 7.91 -12.72
C LEU A 73 17.36 7.68 -11.32
N SER A 74 16.62 7.03 -10.40
CA SER A 74 17.12 6.75 -9.05
C SER A 74 18.35 5.84 -9.09
N MET A 75 19.49 6.34 -8.61
CA MET A 75 20.73 5.57 -8.52
C MET A 75 20.63 4.36 -7.57
N CYS A 76 19.66 4.36 -6.65
CA CYS A 76 19.39 3.25 -5.75
C CYS A 76 17.90 3.18 -5.38
N THR A 77 17.50 2.03 -4.82
CA THR A 77 16.21 1.76 -4.20
C THR A 77 16.46 0.93 -2.94
N ASN A 78 15.62 1.03 -1.91
CA ASN A 78 15.65 0.09 -0.79
C ASN A 78 14.81 -1.18 -1.06
N ALA A 79 14.13 -1.28 -2.21
CA ALA A 79 13.49 -2.52 -2.65
C ALA A 79 14.50 -3.66 -2.83
N LYS A 80 14.09 -4.91 -2.53
CA LYS A 80 14.92 -6.10 -2.83
C LYS A 80 15.00 -6.43 -4.32
N ALA A 81 14.15 -5.83 -5.16
CA ALA A 81 14.30 -5.81 -6.61
C ALA A 81 14.95 -4.49 -7.03
N ALA A 82 16.18 -4.53 -7.53
CA ALA A 82 16.92 -3.33 -7.92
C ALA A 82 16.28 -2.62 -9.12
N ASP A 83 15.52 -3.34 -9.94
CA ASP A 83 14.81 -2.83 -11.12
C ASP A 83 13.53 -2.05 -10.75
N ASP A 84 13.12 -2.11 -9.48
CA ASP A 84 12.03 -1.31 -8.94
C ASP A 84 12.52 0.04 -8.41
N LYS A 85 12.35 1.10 -9.20
CA LYS A 85 12.59 2.48 -8.76
C LYS A 85 11.32 3.21 -8.37
N SER A 86 10.18 2.51 -8.25
CA SER A 86 8.91 3.10 -7.84
C SER A 86 8.98 3.66 -6.42
N ALA A 87 7.99 4.45 -6.04
CA ALA A 87 7.78 4.88 -4.65
C ALA A 87 6.45 4.37 -4.11
N TYR A 88 6.48 3.93 -2.85
CA TYR A 88 5.32 3.46 -2.09
C TYR A 88 5.31 4.25 -0.79
N TRP A 89 4.24 4.99 -0.50
CA TRP A 89 4.16 5.76 0.74
C TRP A 89 2.77 5.73 1.36
N PHE A 90 2.76 6.02 2.66
CA PHE A 90 1.58 5.89 3.51
C PHE A 90 1.73 6.80 4.72
N PRO A 91 0.62 7.20 5.38
CA PRO A 91 0.66 8.07 6.55
C PRO A 91 1.47 7.46 7.69
N TRP A 92 2.26 8.31 8.35
CA TRP A 92 3.01 7.87 9.53
C TRP A 92 2.10 7.64 10.73
N LEU A 93 2.38 6.61 11.54
CA LEU A 93 1.68 6.34 12.80
C LEU A 93 2.43 6.94 13.99
N TYR A 94 1.69 7.56 14.90
CA TYR A 94 2.20 8.10 16.16
C TYR A 94 1.51 7.43 17.34
N PHE A 95 2.24 7.24 18.43
CA PHE A 95 1.70 6.94 19.75
C PHE A 95 1.46 8.26 20.48
N HIS A 96 0.23 8.52 20.87
CA HIS A 96 -0.18 9.64 21.72
C HIS A 96 -0.24 9.13 23.17
N ASP A 97 0.74 9.55 23.96
CA ASP A 97 0.91 9.06 25.34
C ASP A 97 -0.24 9.56 26.23
N PRO A 98 -1.07 8.66 26.80
CA PRO A 98 -2.21 9.05 27.62
C PRO A 98 -1.82 9.70 28.95
N VAL A 99 -0.56 9.57 29.40
CA VAL A 99 -0.05 10.15 30.65
C VAL A 99 0.53 11.54 30.41
N THR A 100 1.32 11.70 29.35
CA THR A 100 2.05 12.96 29.10
C THR A 100 1.36 13.87 28.08
N GLY A 101 0.46 13.34 27.24
CA GLY A 101 -0.16 14.06 26.12
C GLY A 101 0.80 14.36 24.97
N THR A 102 1.97 13.72 24.95
CA THR A 102 2.99 13.90 23.91
C THR A 102 2.89 12.82 22.83
N PHE A 103 3.52 13.06 21.69
CA PHE A 103 3.54 12.15 20.54
C PHE A 103 4.92 11.55 20.33
N GLU A 104 4.96 10.25 20.04
CA GLU A 104 6.17 9.55 19.59
C GLU A 104 5.88 8.84 18.27
N PRO A 105 6.75 8.95 17.25
CA PRO A 105 6.54 8.21 16.02
C PRO A 105 6.69 6.71 16.28
N VAL A 106 5.73 5.92 15.82
CA VAL A 106 5.83 4.46 15.84
C VAL A 106 6.73 4.05 14.67
N ASP A 107 7.81 3.34 14.97
CA ASP A 107 8.70 2.84 13.92
C ASP A 107 8.01 1.76 13.07
N ILE A 108 8.26 1.78 11.77
CA ILE A 108 7.89 0.66 10.89
C ILE A 108 8.71 -0.57 11.30
N ALA A 109 8.04 -1.69 11.54
CA ALA A 109 8.67 -2.99 11.73
C ALA A 109 9.18 -3.53 10.37
N TYR A 110 8.30 -3.59 9.36
CA TYR A 110 8.63 -3.87 7.97
C TYR A 110 7.44 -3.51 7.05
N VAL A 111 7.68 -3.50 5.74
CA VAL A 111 6.67 -3.31 4.71
C VAL A 111 6.75 -4.46 3.73
N ASN A 112 5.60 -4.97 3.32
CA ASN A 112 5.46 -5.96 2.27
C ASN A 112 4.52 -5.41 1.20
N VAL A 113 4.85 -5.66 -0.07
CA VAL A 113 3.97 -5.32 -1.19
C VAL A 113 3.73 -6.56 -2.02
N TYR A 114 2.48 -7.02 -2.07
CA TYR A 114 2.10 -8.18 -2.87
C TYR A 114 1.74 -7.71 -4.27
N TYR A 115 2.28 -8.39 -5.27
CA TYR A 115 1.84 -8.30 -6.65
C TYR A 115 1.04 -9.56 -6.95
N PHE A 116 -0.29 -9.45 -6.90
CA PHE A 116 -1.18 -10.54 -7.28
C PHE A 116 -1.45 -10.48 -8.78
N PHE A 117 -1.32 -11.63 -9.44
CA PHE A 117 -1.72 -11.83 -10.83
C PHE A 117 -3.02 -12.63 -10.81
N GLU A 118 -4.13 -11.89 -10.79
CA GLU A 118 -5.48 -12.43 -10.61
C GLU A 118 -5.96 -13.23 -11.82
N PRO A 119 -6.82 -14.24 -11.63
CA PRO A 119 -7.47 -14.88 -12.76
C PRO A 119 -8.27 -13.87 -13.58
N THR A 120 -7.98 -13.76 -14.88
CA THR A 120 -8.67 -12.82 -15.77
C THR A 120 -8.82 -13.42 -17.17
N ASP A 121 -9.49 -12.70 -18.07
CA ASP A 121 -9.64 -13.08 -19.49
C ASP A 121 -8.82 -12.19 -20.42
N ASP A 122 -8.26 -11.09 -19.92
CA ASP A 122 -7.35 -10.21 -20.63
C ASP A 122 -5.90 -10.45 -20.17
N ARG A 123 -4.98 -9.59 -20.65
CA ARG A 123 -3.57 -9.65 -20.26
C ARG A 123 -3.33 -8.65 -19.14
N ILE A 124 -2.72 -9.12 -18.06
CA ILE A 124 -2.14 -8.25 -17.04
C ILE A 124 -0.84 -7.65 -17.59
N THR A 125 -0.71 -6.33 -17.51
CA THR A 125 0.43 -5.58 -18.05
C THR A 125 1.21 -4.88 -16.95
N ALA A 126 2.52 -4.71 -17.15
CA ALA A 126 3.33 -3.92 -16.23
C ALA A 126 2.79 -2.49 -16.08
N PHE A 127 2.99 -1.91 -14.89
CA PHE A 127 2.63 -0.51 -14.63
C PHE A 127 3.37 0.42 -15.59
N PRO A 128 2.67 1.28 -16.35
CA PRO A 128 3.33 2.31 -17.14
C PRO A 128 4.16 3.23 -16.23
N GLN A 129 5.37 3.57 -16.64
CA GLN A 129 6.21 4.51 -15.89
C GLN A 129 5.48 5.84 -15.66
N GLY A 130 5.41 6.27 -14.40
CA GLY A 130 4.75 7.49 -13.99
C GLY A 130 3.26 7.34 -13.66
N LEU A 131 2.68 6.13 -13.74
CA LEU A 131 1.34 5.88 -13.23
C LEU A 131 1.27 6.22 -11.74
N GLN A 132 0.31 7.06 -11.39
CA GLN A 132 -0.01 7.51 -10.04
C GLN A 132 -1.28 6.81 -9.56
N ILE A 133 -1.19 6.15 -8.40
CA ILE A 133 -2.31 5.46 -7.78
C ILE A 133 -2.41 5.91 -6.33
N VAL A 134 -3.62 6.25 -5.88
CA VAL A 134 -3.95 6.49 -4.48
C VAL A 134 -5.10 5.57 -4.10
N SER A 135 -5.00 4.90 -2.96
CA SER A 135 -6.08 4.06 -2.43
C SER A 135 -6.31 4.32 -0.95
N GLY A 136 -7.58 4.32 -0.55
CA GLY A 136 -8.02 4.88 0.73
C GLY A 136 -8.30 6.37 0.61
N ASN A 137 -8.65 7.01 1.74
CA ASN A 137 -9.02 8.42 1.75
C ASN A 137 -8.59 9.12 3.04
N ALA A 138 -7.62 10.02 2.91
CA ALA A 138 -7.06 10.80 4.02
C ALA A 138 -8.10 11.66 4.78
N ALA A 139 -9.27 11.92 4.20
CA ALA A 139 -10.34 12.71 4.81
C ALA A 139 -11.39 11.88 5.56
N THR A 140 -11.38 10.55 5.47
CA THR A 140 -12.38 9.70 6.13
C THR A 140 -12.23 9.78 7.65
N ARG A 141 -13.32 10.04 8.37
CA ARG A 141 -13.37 10.09 9.84
C ARG A 141 -14.55 9.32 10.45
N ALA A 142 -15.45 8.84 9.59
CA ALA A 142 -16.58 8.02 9.98
C ALA A 142 -16.34 6.61 9.45
N SER A 143 -16.97 5.63 10.09
CA SER A 143 -16.84 4.26 9.61
C SER A 143 -17.42 4.11 8.20
N PRO A 144 -16.73 3.37 7.31
CA PRO A 144 -17.26 3.00 6.00
C PRO A 144 -18.58 2.22 6.12
N GLY A 145 -19.46 2.34 5.12
CA GLY A 145 -20.75 1.63 5.10
C GLY A 145 -20.63 0.11 4.97
N THR A 146 -19.40 -0.41 4.86
CA THR A 146 -19.09 -1.84 4.81
C THR A 146 -18.97 -2.49 6.19
N HIS A 147 -19.01 -1.71 7.29
CA HIS A 147 -19.03 -2.21 8.68
C HIS A 147 -17.91 -3.23 8.96
N GLY A 148 -16.66 -2.78 8.90
CA GLY A 148 -15.47 -3.63 9.11
C GLY A 148 -15.05 -4.47 7.91
N LYS A 149 -15.98 -4.79 6.99
CA LYS A 149 -15.75 -5.71 5.87
C LYS A 149 -14.88 -5.08 4.76
N LEU A 150 -13.90 -5.83 4.28
CA LEU A 150 -13.20 -5.53 3.03
C LEU A 150 -14.17 -5.64 1.84
N ASN A 151 -14.18 -4.64 0.95
CA ASN A 151 -14.87 -4.75 -0.31
C ASN A 151 -14.03 -4.16 -1.45
N LEU A 152 -13.59 -5.04 -2.36
CA LEU A 152 -12.85 -4.66 -3.57
C LEU A 152 -13.69 -4.81 -4.83
N ASN A 153 -14.91 -5.35 -4.74
CA ASN A 153 -15.78 -5.57 -5.89
C ASN A 153 -16.83 -4.45 -5.95
N PRO A 154 -16.81 -3.58 -6.97
CA PRO A 154 -17.77 -2.49 -7.07
C PRO A 154 -19.22 -2.96 -7.20
N ASP A 155 -19.44 -4.21 -7.65
CA ASP A 155 -20.78 -4.79 -7.75
C ASP A 155 -21.39 -5.15 -6.37
N ASP A 156 -20.54 -5.29 -5.34
CA ASP A 156 -20.97 -5.64 -3.97
C ASP A 156 -21.24 -4.40 -3.08
N GLY A 157 -21.09 -3.19 -3.63
CA GLY A 157 -21.40 -1.93 -2.94
C GLY A 157 -20.21 -0.98 -2.82
N GLU A 158 -20.18 -0.19 -1.74
CA GLU A 158 -19.09 0.75 -1.46
C GLU A 158 -17.75 0.01 -1.43
N ILE A 159 -16.76 0.52 -2.18
CA ILE A 159 -15.39 0.01 -2.14
C ILE A 159 -14.77 0.41 -0.80
N GLN A 160 -14.33 -0.59 -0.05
CA GLN A 160 -13.53 -0.44 1.15
C GLN A 160 -12.22 -1.22 0.97
N PRO A 161 -11.15 -0.56 0.51
CA PRO A 161 -9.90 -1.23 0.16
C PRO A 161 -8.87 -1.25 1.29
N VAL A 162 -9.23 -0.69 2.45
CA VAL A 162 -8.33 -0.50 3.58
C VAL A 162 -8.87 -1.25 4.79
N GLN A 163 -8.03 -2.04 5.43
CA GLN A 163 -8.30 -2.64 6.73
C GLN A 163 -7.11 -2.46 7.67
N TRP A 164 -7.39 -2.49 8.96
CA TRP A 164 -6.40 -2.75 9.97
C TRP A 164 -6.45 -4.24 10.32
N THR A 165 -5.30 -4.87 10.42
CA THR A 165 -5.17 -6.22 10.93
C THR A 165 -4.43 -6.18 12.26
N CYS A 166 -4.98 -6.88 13.25
CA CYS A 166 -4.42 -7.05 14.57
C CYS A 166 -4.13 -8.54 14.83
N PRO A 167 -3.00 -9.08 14.33
CA PRO A 167 -2.63 -10.45 14.61
C PRO A 167 -2.40 -10.63 16.12
N ARG A 168 -2.91 -11.75 16.65
CA ARG A 168 -2.83 -12.11 18.07
C ARG A 168 -2.03 -13.38 18.25
N TRP A 169 -1.34 -13.51 19.38
CA TRP A 169 -0.60 -14.73 19.72
C TRP A 169 -1.51 -15.96 19.62
N GLN A 170 -1.05 -17.01 18.92
CA GLN A 170 -1.82 -18.24 18.67
C GLN A 170 -3.22 -18.03 18.05
N SER A 171 -3.44 -16.90 17.37
CA SER A 171 -4.74 -16.51 16.81
C SER A 171 -5.86 -16.54 17.86
N THR A 172 -5.56 -16.08 19.08
CA THR A 172 -6.54 -15.93 20.16
C THR A 172 -7.18 -14.54 20.12
N PHE A 173 -8.44 -14.47 19.71
CA PHE A 173 -9.25 -13.24 19.67
C PHE A 173 -10.20 -13.15 20.87
N GLU A 174 -9.71 -13.57 22.04
CA GLU A 174 -10.43 -13.48 23.32
C GLU A 174 -9.54 -12.73 24.33
N PRO A 175 -9.88 -11.48 24.70
CA PRO A 175 -11.02 -10.70 24.20
C PRO A 175 -10.88 -10.34 22.70
N PRO A 176 -11.99 -10.03 22.01
CA PRO A 176 -12.00 -9.57 20.61
C PRO A 176 -11.10 -8.35 20.40
N SER A 177 -10.51 -8.23 19.20
CA SER A 177 -9.62 -7.10 18.87
C SER A 177 -10.35 -5.78 18.62
N TRP A 178 -11.64 -5.86 18.29
CA TRP A 178 -12.57 -4.75 18.26
C TRP A 178 -13.81 -5.11 19.09
N PRO A 179 -14.52 -4.13 19.67
CA PRO A 179 -15.77 -4.40 20.37
C PRO A 179 -16.80 -5.08 19.44
N PRO A 180 -17.39 -6.24 19.81
CA PRO A 180 -18.28 -7.00 18.93
C PRO A 180 -19.55 -6.25 18.49
N ASP A 181 -20.03 -5.33 19.32
CA ASP A 181 -21.24 -4.53 19.08
C ASP A 181 -20.90 -3.10 18.62
N SER A 182 -19.67 -2.85 18.16
CA SER A 182 -19.30 -1.54 17.61
C SER A 182 -20.12 -1.25 16.35
N ASP A 183 -20.66 -0.03 16.27
CA ASP A 183 -21.29 0.55 15.07
C ASP A 183 -20.35 1.53 14.36
N GLY A 184 -19.08 1.54 14.75
CA GLY A 184 -18.09 2.43 14.19
C GLY A 184 -18.22 3.88 14.64
N THR A 185 -19.00 4.21 15.69
CA THR A 185 -19.18 5.58 16.22
C THR A 185 -18.41 5.90 17.50
N ALA A 186 -17.69 4.92 18.05
CA ALA A 186 -16.88 5.10 19.26
C ALA A 186 -15.63 4.22 19.30
N ALA A 187 -15.58 3.18 18.46
CA ALA A 187 -14.46 2.28 18.29
C ALA A 187 -14.45 1.78 16.83
N GLY A 188 -13.37 1.12 16.41
CA GLY A 188 -13.37 0.42 15.12
C GLY A 188 -14.37 -0.74 15.08
N GLU A 189 -14.56 -1.33 13.90
CA GLU A 189 -15.46 -2.46 13.65
C GLU A 189 -14.67 -3.66 13.14
N VAL A 190 -14.97 -4.85 13.67
CA VAL A 190 -14.39 -6.11 13.21
C VAL A 190 -14.95 -6.49 11.84
N ASP A 191 -14.13 -7.08 10.97
CA ASP A 191 -14.62 -7.75 9.77
C ASP A 191 -15.48 -8.96 10.19
N PRO A 192 -16.76 -9.03 9.78
CA PRO A 192 -17.65 -10.11 10.18
C PRO A 192 -17.15 -11.53 9.82
N MET A 193 -16.25 -11.63 8.84
CA MET A 193 -15.69 -12.89 8.33
C MET A 193 -14.25 -13.12 8.76
N ASN A 194 -13.60 -12.14 9.40
CA ASN A 194 -12.20 -12.23 9.81
C ASN A 194 -11.95 -11.49 11.13
N ALA A 195 -11.87 -12.22 12.24
CA ALA A 195 -11.61 -11.64 13.57
C ALA A 195 -10.23 -10.98 13.72
N GLU A 196 -9.29 -11.22 12.80
CA GLU A 196 -7.98 -10.55 12.77
C GLU A 196 -8.05 -9.16 12.14
N ALA A 197 -9.08 -8.85 11.37
CA ALA A 197 -9.16 -7.63 10.57
C ALA A 197 -10.40 -6.79 10.89
N GLY A 198 -10.35 -5.52 10.53
CA GLY A 198 -11.45 -4.58 10.73
C GLY A 198 -11.19 -3.22 10.11
N THR A 199 -12.14 -2.31 10.28
CA THR A 199 -11.99 -0.89 9.95
C THR A 199 -11.82 -0.07 11.21
N GLY A 200 -10.95 0.94 11.14
CA GLY A 200 -10.54 1.70 12.31
C GLY A 200 -9.62 0.89 13.25
N PHE A 201 -8.96 1.59 14.16
CA PHE A 201 -7.98 0.98 15.05
C PHE A 201 -8.63 -0.06 16.00
N PRO A 202 -7.95 -1.19 16.25
CA PRO A 202 -8.33 -2.13 17.30
C PRO A 202 -8.10 -1.49 18.68
N ASP A 203 -8.80 -2.00 19.70
CA ASP A 203 -8.66 -1.54 21.09
C ASP A 203 -7.82 -2.49 21.96
N VAL A 204 -7.02 -3.35 21.33
CA VAL A 204 -6.10 -4.29 22.00
C VAL A 204 -4.68 -4.16 21.48
N ASP A 205 -3.71 -4.70 22.22
CA ASP A 205 -2.37 -4.90 21.69
C ASP A 205 -2.38 -5.94 20.57
N CYS A 206 -1.66 -5.71 19.48
CA CYS A 206 -1.47 -6.72 18.42
C CYS A 206 -0.15 -7.46 18.68
N ASP A 207 -0.23 -8.61 19.34
CA ASP A 207 0.89 -9.38 19.90
C ASP A 207 1.26 -10.64 19.10
N GLY A 208 0.76 -10.74 17.87
CA GLY A 208 1.14 -11.79 16.93
C GLY A 208 2.65 -11.88 16.74
N PHE A 209 3.18 -13.10 16.68
CA PHE A 209 4.61 -13.32 16.51
C PHE A 209 5.11 -12.70 15.20
N ALA A 210 6.05 -11.75 15.31
CA ALA A 210 6.61 -10.99 14.19
C ALA A 210 5.56 -10.28 13.31
N SER A 211 4.35 -10.06 13.84
CA SER A 211 3.22 -9.53 13.09
C SER A 211 2.43 -8.56 13.99
N PRO A 212 2.95 -7.34 14.21
CA PRO A 212 2.29 -6.35 15.04
C PRO A 212 1.10 -5.71 14.31
N LEU A 213 0.59 -4.56 14.79
CA LEU A 213 -0.50 -3.83 14.12
C LEU A 213 -0.12 -3.57 12.66
N ARG A 214 -1.00 -3.95 11.75
CA ARG A 214 -0.77 -3.92 10.30
C ARG A 214 -1.85 -3.11 9.61
N ALA A 215 -1.46 -2.20 8.71
CA ALA A 215 -2.39 -1.58 7.77
C ALA A 215 -2.33 -2.34 6.44
N ASP A 216 -3.50 -2.75 5.94
CA ASP A 216 -3.66 -3.47 4.68
C ASP A 216 -4.36 -2.55 3.69
N ILE A 217 -3.64 -2.12 2.64
CA ILE A 217 -4.16 -1.22 1.63
C ILE A 217 -4.11 -1.90 0.27
N HIS A 218 -5.28 -2.26 -0.26
CA HIS A 218 -5.44 -2.74 -1.62
C HIS A 218 -5.48 -1.59 -2.60
N MET A 219 -4.76 -1.69 -3.71
CA MET A 219 -4.72 -0.67 -4.75
C MET A 219 -5.63 -1.06 -5.91
N PRO A 220 -6.35 -0.11 -6.55
CA PRO A 220 -7.07 -0.37 -7.78
C PRO A 220 -6.10 -0.78 -8.90
N TYR A 221 -6.56 -1.63 -9.82
CA TYR A 221 -5.67 -2.29 -10.79
C TYR A 221 -6.29 -2.45 -12.18
N CYS A 222 -7.27 -1.59 -12.50
CA CYS A 222 -7.70 -1.29 -13.85
C CYS A 222 -7.37 0.17 -14.15
N TYR A 223 -6.59 0.42 -15.20
CA TYR A 223 -6.21 1.76 -15.65
C TYR A 223 -6.97 2.17 -16.91
N ASP A 224 -7.54 3.37 -16.92
CA ASP A 224 -8.18 3.99 -18.09
C ASP A 224 -7.12 4.66 -18.98
N PRO A 225 -6.77 4.07 -20.14
CA PRO A 225 -5.77 4.65 -21.04
C PRO A 225 -6.23 5.95 -21.73
N SER A 226 -7.50 6.35 -21.57
CA SER A 226 -7.98 7.65 -22.05
C SER A 226 -7.62 8.82 -21.11
N LYS A 227 -7.09 8.50 -19.92
CA LYS A 227 -6.68 9.45 -18.87
C LYS A 227 -5.18 9.51 -18.71
N GLY A 228 -4.68 10.67 -18.28
CA GLY A 228 -3.29 10.86 -17.89
C GLY A 228 -2.87 9.88 -16.79
N LEU A 229 -1.59 9.51 -16.80
CA LEU A 229 -0.99 8.67 -15.75
C LEU A 229 -1.02 9.35 -14.37
N ASP A 230 -1.06 10.68 -14.36
CA ASP A 230 -1.13 11.56 -13.18
C ASP A 230 -2.58 11.95 -12.80
N GLU A 231 -3.60 11.56 -13.57
CA GLU A 231 -5.01 11.78 -13.24
C GLU A 231 -5.51 10.76 -12.17
N TYR A 232 -4.75 10.58 -11.09
CA TYR A 232 -4.93 9.52 -10.07
C TYR A 232 -6.34 9.41 -9.47
N ARG A 233 -7.15 10.47 -9.54
CA ARG A 233 -8.51 10.52 -9.00
C ARG A 233 -9.54 9.83 -9.90
N SER A 234 -9.22 9.60 -11.17
CA SER A 234 -10.19 9.16 -12.17
C SER A 234 -9.64 8.14 -13.17
N ASN A 235 -8.33 7.88 -13.16
CA ASN A 235 -7.68 6.96 -14.09
C ASN A 235 -7.65 5.50 -13.60
N MET A 236 -7.93 5.23 -12.31
CA MET A 236 -7.89 3.89 -11.74
C MET A 236 -9.25 3.42 -11.21
N ALA A 237 -9.51 2.11 -11.31
CA ALA A 237 -10.67 1.45 -10.71
C ALA A 237 -10.33 0.03 -10.24
N PHE A 238 -11.13 -0.49 -9.29
CA PHE A 238 -11.14 -1.91 -9.01
C PHE A 238 -11.98 -2.65 -10.07
N PRO A 239 -11.56 -3.84 -10.53
CA PRO A 239 -12.37 -4.64 -11.45
C PRO A 239 -13.61 -5.22 -10.77
N SER A 240 -14.62 -5.53 -11.56
CA SER A 240 -15.71 -6.40 -11.12
C SER A 240 -15.29 -7.87 -11.14
N ILE A 241 -16.05 -8.71 -10.43
CA ILE A 241 -15.81 -10.15 -10.38
C ILE A 241 -16.95 -10.87 -11.09
N GLN A 242 -16.63 -11.63 -12.15
CA GLN A 242 -17.60 -12.48 -12.85
C GLN A 242 -17.17 -13.95 -12.78
N GLY A 243 -17.90 -14.74 -12.01
CA GLY A 243 -17.52 -16.13 -11.72
C GLY A 243 -16.24 -16.15 -10.89
N THR A 244 -15.15 -16.67 -11.46
CA THR A 244 -13.82 -16.68 -10.82
C THR A 244 -12.85 -15.66 -11.41
N LYS A 245 -13.30 -14.82 -12.34
CA LYS A 245 -12.46 -13.93 -13.15
C LYS A 245 -12.68 -12.47 -12.78
N TYR A 246 -11.58 -11.74 -12.66
CA TYR A 246 -11.55 -10.29 -12.43
C TYR A 246 -11.57 -9.58 -13.79
N ARG A 247 -12.50 -8.64 -13.96
CA ARG A 247 -12.74 -7.93 -15.22
C ARG A 247 -12.61 -6.42 -15.07
N CYS A 248 -11.64 -5.85 -15.77
CA CYS A 248 -11.60 -4.41 -15.95
C CYS A 248 -12.74 -3.92 -16.85
N PRO A 249 -13.16 -2.65 -16.72
CA PRO A 249 -14.09 -2.05 -17.66
C PRO A 249 -13.58 -2.16 -19.10
N GLU A 250 -14.49 -2.20 -20.08
CA GLU A 250 -14.12 -2.37 -21.48
C GLU A 250 -13.14 -1.27 -21.94
N GLY A 251 -12.04 -1.69 -22.57
CA GLY A 251 -10.99 -0.79 -23.06
C GLY A 251 -9.97 -0.35 -22.01
N TRP A 252 -10.15 -0.74 -20.75
CA TRP A 252 -9.19 -0.45 -19.67
C TRP A 252 -8.07 -1.49 -19.66
N ILE A 253 -6.92 -1.08 -19.15
CA ILE A 253 -5.71 -1.89 -19.03
C ILE A 253 -5.72 -2.58 -17.67
N HIS A 254 -5.59 -3.91 -17.68
CA HIS A 254 -5.45 -4.70 -16.46
C HIS A 254 -3.99 -4.64 -15.97
N LEU A 255 -3.82 -4.30 -14.70
CA LEU A 255 -2.54 -4.16 -14.01
C LEU A 255 -2.45 -5.18 -12.86
N PRO A 256 -1.26 -5.43 -12.28
CA PRO A 256 -1.15 -6.27 -11.09
C PRO A 256 -1.98 -5.71 -9.94
N HIS A 257 -2.71 -6.58 -9.25
CA HIS A 257 -3.38 -6.20 -8.02
C HIS A 257 -2.34 -6.06 -6.91
N MET A 258 -2.16 -4.84 -6.42
CA MET A 258 -1.19 -4.55 -5.38
C MET A 258 -1.86 -4.46 -4.01
N LEU A 259 -1.31 -5.17 -3.03
CA LEU A 259 -1.62 -5.00 -1.60
C LEU A 259 -0.37 -4.50 -0.89
N ILE A 260 -0.48 -3.35 -0.23
CA ILE A 260 0.58 -2.79 0.61
C ILE A 260 0.24 -3.14 2.06
N GLU A 261 1.09 -3.93 2.70
CA GLU A 261 1.04 -4.21 4.14
C GLU A 261 2.10 -3.38 4.87
N VAL A 262 1.67 -2.55 5.81
CA VAL A 262 2.55 -1.73 6.65
C VAL A 262 2.47 -2.22 8.08
N TYR A 263 3.57 -2.77 8.59
CA TYR A 263 3.64 -3.28 9.95
C TYR A 263 4.28 -2.24 10.86
N TRP A 264 3.57 -1.85 11.93
CA TRP A 264 4.00 -0.86 12.90
C TRP A 264 4.53 -1.54 14.15
N ASN A 265 5.68 -1.12 14.68
CA ASN A 265 6.25 -1.69 15.90
C ASN A 265 5.51 -1.22 17.17
N THR A 266 4.20 -1.41 17.23
CA THR A 266 3.32 -1.09 18.36
C THR A 266 3.63 -1.87 19.65
N PRO A 267 4.20 -3.10 19.65
CA PRO A 267 4.48 -3.83 20.89
C PRO A 267 5.41 -3.13 21.88
N VAL A 268 6.21 -2.15 21.44
CA VAL A 268 7.07 -1.36 22.34
C VAL A 268 6.28 -0.41 23.26
N PHE A 269 5.00 -0.19 22.99
CA PHE A 269 4.13 0.70 23.75
C PHE A 269 3.15 -0.01 24.68
N LYS A 270 3.07 -1.35 24.66
CA LYS A 270 2.06 -2.15 25.37
C LYS A 270 1.90 -1.81 26.87
N ASP A 271 2.98 -1.46 27.55
CA ASP A 271 3.00 -1.18 29.00
C ASP A 271 2.66 0.29 29.32
N ARG A 272 2.29 1.10 28.32
CA ARG A 272 2.04 2.55 28.42
C ARG A 272 0.57 2.95 28.20
N TRP A 273 -0.31 1.98 27.99
CA TRP A 273 -1.75 2.21 27.83
C TRP A 273 -2.53 0.98 28.33
N CYS A 274 -3.86 1.10 28.44
CA CYS A 274 -4.72 0.01 28.89
C CYS A 274 -5.61 -0.46 27.73
N PRO A 275 -5.44 -1.69 27.23
CA PRO A 275 -6.31 -2.25 26.20
C PRO A 275 -7.72 -2.56 26.74
N SER A 276 -8.65 -2.75 25.80
CA SER A 276 -10.06 -3.09 26.04
C SER A 276 -10.80 -2.08 26.93
N GLN A 277 -10.43 -0.80 26.81
CA GLN A 277 -11.12 0.31 27.48
C GLN A 277 -12.03 1.11 26.53
N GLY A 278 -12.23 0.64 25.28
CA GLY A 278 -12.97 1.37 24.25
C GLY A 278 -12.21 2.57 23.66
N SER A 279 -10.90 2.66 23.89
CA SER A 279 -10.01 3.64 23.28
C SER A 279 -8.59 3.09 23.10
N GLN A 280 -7.82 3.73 22.22
CA GLN A 280 -6.46 3.30 21.86
C GLN A 280 -5.56 4.54 21.59
N PRO A 281 -4.24 4.44 21.77
CA PRO A 281 -3.34 5.60 21.78
C PRO A 281 -2.71 5.94 20.42
N PHE A 282 -2.99 5.19 19.36
CA PHE A 282 -2.38 5.39 18.05
C PHE A 282 -3.14 6.42 17.20
N VAL A 283 -2.38 7.23 16.48
CA VAL A 283 -2.90 8.35 15.69
C VAL A 283 -2.17 8.40 14.36
N LEU A 284 -2.92 8.49 13.25
CA LEU A 284 -2.31 8.76 11.95
C LEU A 284 -1.84 10.21 11.86
N SER A 285 -0.76 10.46 11.14
CA SER A 285 -0.11 11.77 11.05
C SER A 285 -0.98 12.93 10.57
N ASN A 286 -2.15 12.66 9.97
CA ASN A 286 -3.16 13.65 9.61
C ASN A 286 -4.09 14.03 10.78
N GLY A 287 -3.82 13.52 11.98
CA GLY A 287 -4.60 13.73 13.20
C GLY A 287 -5.72 12.72 13.41
N ASP A 288 -5.86 11.71 12.55
CA ASP A 288 -6.93 10.72 12.69
C ASP A 288 -6.66 9.72 13.81
N VAL A 289 -7.51 9.76 14.84
CA VAL A 289 -7.48 8.82 15.98
C VAL A 289 -8.39 7.61 15.78
N THR A 290 -9.19 7.59 14.70
CA THR A 290 -10.05 6.45 14.34
C THR A 290 -9.32 5.39 13.54
N GLY A 291 -8.36 5.78 12.70
CA GLY A 291 -7.69 4.91 11.74
C GLY A 291 -8.43 4.76 10.40
N TYR A 292 -9.63 5.35 10.22
CA TYR A 292 -10.39 5.25 8.98
C TYR A 292 -9.76 5.99 7.79
N SER A 293 -8.87 6.93 8.05
CA SER A 293 -8.19 7.71 7.01
C SER A 293 -6.90 7.10 6.48
N SER A 294 -6.60 5.86 6.89
CA SER A 294 -5.46 5.12 6.35
C SER A 294 -5.57 5.02 4.82
N HIS A 295 -4.44 5.16 4.16
CA HIS A 295 -4.31 5.13 2.71
C HIS A 295 -2.87 4.82 2.33
N ALA A 296 -2.67 4.56 1.04
CA ALA A 296 -1.35 4.47 0.47
C ALA A 296 -1.35 5.02 -0.96
N ASP A 297 -0.15 5.38 -1.38
CA ASP A 297 0.13 6.03 -2.64
C ASP A 297 1.25 5.28 -3.35
N PHE A 298 1.20 5.30 -4.67
CA PHE A 298 2.17 4.65 -5.53
C PHE A 298 2.48 5.50 -6.75
N LEU A 299 3.78 5.66 -7.02
CA LEU A 299 4.31 6.26 -8.24
C LEU A 299 5.18 5.23 -8.95
N ALA A 300 4.71 4.74 -10.09
CA ALA A 300 5.36 3.68 -10.85
C ALA A 300 6.68 4.13 -11.48
N ALA A 301 7.75 3.37 -11.25
CA ALA A 301 9.02 3.47 -11.96
C ALA A 301 9.79 2.14 -11.94
N TRP A 302 9.06 1.03 -12.08
CA TRP A 302 9.62 -0.27 -12.41
C TRP A 302 10.23 -0.26 -13.80
N ASP A 303 11.29 -1.04 -14.04
CA ASP A 303 11.61 -1.48 -15.40
C ASP A 303 10.43 -2.31 -15.92
N GLU A 304 9.69 -1.76 -16.88
CA GLU A 304 8.47 -2.36 -17.41
C GLU A 304 8.73 -3.74 -18.05
N ASN A 305 9.89 -3.97 -18.65
CA ASN A 305 10.21 -5.27 -19.27
C ASN A 305 10.47 -6.33 -18.21
N VAL A 306 11.19 -5.97 -17.15
CA VAL A 306 11.44 -6.87 -16.01
C VAL A 306 10.13 -7.20 -15.32
N LEU A 307 9.32 -6.20 -14.98
CA LEU A 307 8.03 -6.43 -14.32
C LEU A 307 7.07 -7.24 -15.20
N GLN A 308 7.03 -7.00 -16.51
CA GLN A 308 6.23 -7.83 -17.42
C GLN A 308 6.70 -9.28 -17.44
N GLY A 309 8.01 -9.53 -17.35
CA GLY A 309 8.55 -10.89 -17.21
C GLY A 309 8.13 -11.58 -15.92
N VAL A 310 8.04 -10.84 -14.81
CA VAL A 310 7.50 -11.35 -13.54
C VAL A 310 6.01 -11.70 -13.71
N ILE A 311 5.21 -10.79 -14.26
CA ILE A 311 3.77 -11.00 -14.48
C ILE A 311 3.53 -12.23 -15.35
N ASP A 312 4.24 -12.35 -16.47
CA ASP A 312 3.99 -13.39 -17.47
C ASP A 312 4.38 -14.82 -16.99
N GLY A 313 5.12 -14.98 -15.88
CA GLY A 313 5.60 -16.32 -15.51
C GLY A 313 6.23 -16.54 -14.13
N CYS A 314 6.16 -15.60 -13.19
CA CYS A 314 6.72 -15.79 -11.85
C CYS A 314 5.63 -15.96 -10.78
N ASP A 315 5.72 -17.06 -10.02
CA ASP A 315 4.93 -17.31 -8.81
C ASP A 315 5.89 -17.54 -7.62
N ALA A 316 6.67 -16.52 -7.30
CA ALA A 316 7.68 -16.61 -6.23
C ALA A 316 7.04 -16.75 -4.84
N GLY A 317 5.78 -16.32 -4.70
CA GLY A 317 5.08 -16.25 -3.42
C GLY A 317 5.92 -15.53 -2.37
N PHE A 318 6.00 -16.13 -1.18
CA PHE A 318 6.77 -15.61 -0.04
C PHE A 318 8.31 -15.71 -0.20
N ASN A 319 8.82 -16.44 -1.20
CA ASN A 319 10.26 -16.41 -1.50
C ASN A 319 10.69 -15.02 -2.02
N GLY A 320 9.74 -14.28 -2.59
CA GLY A 320 9.86 -12.87 -2.93
C GLY A 320 10.24 -12.60 -4.38
N ILE A 321 9.79 -11.45 -4.89
CA ILE A 321 9.93 -11.05 -6.31
C ILE A 321 11.39 -10.97 -6.78
N HIS A 322 12.33 -10.72 -5.86
CA HIS A 322 13.77 -10.70 -6.15
C HIS A 322 14.34 -12.06 -6.56
N THR A 323 13.60 -13.16 -6.39
CA THR A 323 13.99 -14.50 -6.85
C THR A 323 13.43 -14.82 -8.24
N CYS A 324 12.60 -13.94 -8.83
CA CYS A 324 12.03 -14.16 -10.15
C CYS A 324 13.09 -14.07 -11.25
N PRO A 325 12.99 -14.88 -12.32
CA PRO A 325 13.89 -14.77 -13.48
C PRO A 325 13.89 -13.36 -14.07
N GLY A 326 15.08 -12.81 -14.31
CA GLY A 326 15.26 -11.47 -14.90
C GLY A 326 15.24 -10.33 -13.88
N VAL A 327 14.81 -10.56 -12.64
CA VAL A 327 14.90 -9.55 -11.57
C VAL A 327 16.32 -9.51 -11.01
N THR A 328 16.86 -8.30 -10.86
CA THR A 328 18.14 -8.03 -10.22
C THR A 328 17.94 -7.94 -8.70
N PRO A 329 18.43 -8.90 -7.90
CA PRO A 329 18.29 -8.82 -6.45
C PRO A 329 19.16 -7.70 -5.85
N SER A 330 18.65 -7.07 -4.79
CA SER A 330 19.32 -6.00 -4.04
C SER A 330 19.34 -6.32 -2.55
N THR A 331 20.46 -6.04 -1.90
CA THR A 331 20.65 -6.10 -0.43
C THR A 331 20.98 -4.71 0.15
N LEU A 332 20.70 -3.65 -0.60
CA LEU A 332 21.11 -2.29 -0.23
C LEU A 332 20.14 -1.68 0.81
N GLU A 333 20.60 -1.57 2.05
CA GLU A 333 19.84 -0.93 3.14
C GLU A 333 20.04 0.60 3.21
N GLY A 334 21.17 1.11 2.68
CA GLY A 334 21.59 2.50 2.83
C GLY A 334 21.00 3.48 1.81
N CYS A 335 20.02 3.06 1.00
CA CYS A 335 19.39 3.96 0.05
C CYS A 335 18.47 4.93 0.79
N LYS A 336 18.73 6.23 0.67
CA LYS A 336 17.96 7.31 1.29
C LYS A 336 17.60 8.36 0.27
N ALA A 337 16.38 8.88 0.30
CA ALA A 337 16.00 10.07 -0.45
C ALA A 337 16.49 11.34 0.27
N ALA A 338 16.41 12.48 -0.42
CA ALA A 338 16.66 13.76 0.22
C ALA A 338 15.58 14.06 1.26
N GLU A 339 15.94 14.72 2.36
CA GLU A 339 14.97 15.28 3.29
C GLU A 339 14.10 16.33 2.59
N ASN A 340 12.94 16.64 3.18
CA ASN A 340 12.01 17.62 2.62
C ASN A 340 12.69 19.00 2.49
N PRO A 341 12.90 19.52 1.26
CA PRO A 341 13.54 20.81 1.07
C PRO A 341 12.62 22.00 1.38
N LEU A 342 11.31 21.76 1.50
CA LEU A 342 10.29 22.80 1.64
C LEU A 342 9.99 23.14 3.11
N ILE A 343 10.34 22.24 4.04
CA ILE A 343 10.18 22.48 5.48
C ILE A 343 11.16 21.66 6.31
N HIS A 344 11.66 22.27 7.37
CA HIS A 344 12.37 21.59 8.46
C HIS A 344 11.50 21.59 9.72
N GLU A 345 11.13 20.40 10.18
CA GLU A 345 10.35 20.21 11.41
C GLU A 345 10.81 18.93 12.12
N ALA A 346 10.51 18.82 13.42
CA ALA A 346 10.84 17.62 14.19
C ALA A 346 9.89 16.48 13.79
N LEU A 347 10.47 15.35 13.38
CA LEU A 347 9.74 14.13 12.97
C LEU A 347 10.07 12.92 13.85
N MET A 348 10.96 13.12 14.83
CA MET A 348 11.57 12.08 15.66
C MET A 348 11.56 12.48 17.13
N GLY A 349 11.63 11.49 18.01
CA GLY A 349 11.61 11.69 19.45
C GLY A 349 10.21 12.05 19.96
N THR A 350 10.17 12.63 21.16
CA THR A 350 8.94 13.11 21.79
C THR A 350 8.55 14.48 21.23
N LEU A 351 7.31 14.63 20.80
CA LEU A 351 6.76 15.83 20.19
C LEU A 351 5.56 16.33 21.00
N ASP A 352 5.48 17.65 21.25
CA ASP A 352 4.33 18.25 21.93
C ASP A 352 3.10 18.35 21.03
N VAL A 353 3.29 18.34 19.71
CA VAL A 353 2.25 18.40 18.69
C VAL A 353 2.63 17.53 17.50
N LEU A 354 1.64 17.04 16.76
CA LEU A 354 1.88 16.37 15.48
C LEU A 354 2.55 17.33 14.48
N PRO A 355 3.46 16.84 13.62
CA PRO A 355 4.06 17.65 12.56
C PRO A 355 3.00 18.33 11.68
N GLY A 356 3.29 19.54 11.24
CA GLY A 356 2.29 20.41 10.60
C GLY A 356 1.19 20.95 11.53
N GLY A 357 1.27 20.73 12.85
CA GLY A 357 0.28 21.23 13.82
C GLY A 357 -1.10 20.60 13.66
N ARG A 358 -1.17 19.33 13.24
CA ARG A 358 -2.42 18.65 12.94
C ARG A 358 -3.23 18.40 14.22
N PRO A 359 -4.47 18.90 14.33
CA PRO A 359 -5.32 18.61 15.47
C PRO A 359 -5.82 17.16 15.41
N LEU A 360 -6.04 16.55 16.58
CA LEU A 360 -6.68 15.26 16.69
C LEU A 360 -8.14 15.35 16.21
N GLN A 361 -8.60 14.32 15.50
CA GLN A 361 -9.94 14.21 14.94
C GLN A 361 -10.40 12.76 14.98
N GLY A 362 -11.59 12.49 15.50
CA GLY A 362 -12.16 11.15 15.54
C GLY A 362 -12.53 10.69 16.95
N TRP A 363 -12.34 9.40 17.25
CA TRP A 363 -12.77 8.81 18.52
C TRP A 363 -12.07 9.42 19.75
N GLY A 364 -12.83 10.28 20.45
CA GLY A 364 -12.49 10.91 21.72
C GLY A 364 -11.52 12.09 21.65
N SER A 365 -11.23 12.61 20.44
CA SER A 365 -10.27 13.70 20.18
C SER A 365 -10.68 15.05 20.76
#